data_AF-A0A5C9EAK9-F1
#
_entry.id   AF-A0A5C9EAK9-F1
#
_cell.length_a   1.000
_cell.length_b   1.000
_cell.length_c   1.000
_cell.angle_alpha   90.00
_cell.angle_beta   90.00
_cell.angle_gamma   90.00
#
_symmetry.space_group_name_H-M   'P 1'
#
loop_
_entity.id
_entity.type
_entity.pdbx_description
1 polymer ?
#
loop_
_entity_poly.entity_id
_entity_poly.type
_entity_poly.pdbx_seq_one_letter_code
_entity_poly.pdbx_strand_id
1 'polypeptide(L)' 'MMHFQDPYNFDLERVQHCDINYSLPDGRIIPFCTMNTIHRARSEEKFSIPLAEWRERRKPDKMEEESITTPFVAQDE' A
#
# COMPACT_ATOMS: atom_id res chain seq x y z
N MET A 1 -10.69 13.94 -14.96
CA MET A 1 -9.30 13.48 -14.78
C MET A 1 -9.09 13.23 -13.29
N MET A 2 -8.86 11.99 -12.87
CA MET A 2 -8.48 11.70 -11.48
C MET A 2 -6.96 11.81 -11.36
N HIS A 3 -6.47 12.83 -10.67
CA HIS A 3 -5.07 12.89 -10.24
C HIS A 3 -4.92 12.31 -8.81
N PHE A 4 -3.73 11.84 -8.47
CA PHE A 4 -3.42 11.48 -7.10
C PHE A 4 -3.31 12.74 -6.23
N GLN A 5 -3.71 12.62 -4.96
CA GLN A 5 -3.67 13.68 -3.98
C GLN A 5 -2.68 13.32 -2.87
N ASP A 6 -1.97 14.34 -2.38
CA ASP A 6 -1.05 14.29 -1.26
C ASP A 6 -1.64 15.08 -0.07
N PRO A 7 -0.97 15.11 1.10
CA PRO A 7 -1.50 15.81 2.27
C PRO A 7 -1.69 17.33 2.10
N TYR A 8 -1.00 17.99 1.16
CA TYR A 8 -1.03 19.44 0.97
C TYR A 8 -2.08 19.90 -0.04
N ASN A 9 -2.63 19.01 -0.87
CA ASN A 9 -3.66 19.32 -1.88
C ASN A 9 -4.95 18.49 -1.70
N PHE A 10 -5.22 18.08 -0.47
CA PHE A 10 -6.27 17.11 -0.17
C PHE A 10 -7.69 17.70 -0.26
N ASP A 11 -8.49 17.20 -1.19
CA ASP A 11 -9.89 17.57 -1.41
C ASP A 11 -10.84 16.39 -1.09
N LEU A 12 -11.77 16.64 -0.15
CA LEU A 12 -12.75 15.65 0.33
C LEU A 12 -13.83 15.31 -0.70
N GLU A 13 -14.34 16.27 -1.46
CA GLU A 13 -15.39 16.01 -2.47
C GLU A 13 -14.85 15.08 -3.53
N ARG A 14 -13.60 15.30 -3.93
CA ARG A 14 -12.92 14.47 -4.90
C ARG A 14 -12.63 13.06 -4.40
N VAL A 15 -12.32 12.92 -3.11
CA VAL A 15 -12.12 11.61 -2.47
C VAL A 15 -13.41 10.78 -2.46
N GLN A 16 -14.57 11.43 -2.26
CA GLN A 16 -15.88 10.74 -2.26
C GLN A 16 -16.22 10.12 -3.63
N HIS A 17 -15.66 10.65 -4.70
CA HIS A 17 -15.83 10.15 -6.07
C HIS A 17 -14.63 9.33 -6.58
N CYS A 18 -13.81 8.76 -5.69
CA CYS A 18 -12.63 8.00 -6.08
C CYS A 18 -13.00 6.57 -6.55
N ASP A 19 -12.55 6.20 -7.75
CA ASP A 19 -12.79 4.84 -8.28
C ASP A 19 -11.77 3.80 -7.78
N ILE A 20 -10.63 4.24 -7.20
CA ILE A 20 -9.56 3.34 -6.74
C ILE A 20 -9.63 3.21 -5.23
N ASN A 21 -9.93 2.01 -4.76
CA ASN A 21 -10.21 1.74 -3.35
C ASN A 21 -9.47 0.50 -2.84
N TYR A 22 -9.08 0.53 -1.57
CA TYR A 22 -8.56 -0.61 -0.84
C TYR A 22 -9.65 -1.24 0.02
N SER A 23 -9.84 -2.55 -0.11
CA SER A 23 -10.64 -3.35 0.83
C SER A 23 -9.75 -3.85 1.96
N LEU A 24 -10.08 -3.51 3.20
CA LEU A 24 -9.36 -3.99 4.38
C LEU A 24 -9.99 -5.29 4.95
N PRO A 25 -9.20 -6.12 5.67
CA PRO A 25 -9.69 -7.36 6.28
C PRO A 25 -10.84 -7.18 7.28
N ASP A 26 -11.03 -5.97 7.83
CA ASP A 26 -12.14 -5.65 8.73
C ASP A 26 -13.40 -5.11 8.01
N GLY A 27 -13.45 -5.22 6.67
CA GLY A 27 -14.61 -4.88 5.87
C GLY A 27 -14.72 -3.41 5.48
N ARG A 28 -13.76 -2.56 5.87
CA ARG A 28 -13.72 -1.15 5.46
C ARG A 28 -13.22 -1.01 4.02
N ILE A 29 -13.78 -0.04 3.30
CA ILE A 29 -13.33 0.39 1.97
C ILE A 29 -12.73 1.79 2.11
N ILE A 30 -11.49 1.96 1.66
CA ILE A 30 -10.74 3.20 1.84
C ILE A 30 -10.20 3.68 0.49
N PRO A 31 -10.50 4.92 0.06
CA PRO A 31 -9.96 5.49 -1.17
C PRO A 31 -8.43 5.54 -1.18
N PHE A 32 -7.83 5.34 -2.35
CA PHE A 32 -6.37 5.21 -2.52
C PHE A 32 -5.58 6.35 -1.86
N CYS A 33 -5.96 7.61 -2.14
CA CYS A 33 -5.22 8.77 -1.62
C CYS A 33 -5.30 8.83 -0.09
N THR A 34 -6.47 8.60 0.48
CA THR A 34 -6.67 8.61 1.94
C THR A 34 -5.91 7.48 2.64
N MET A 35 -5.81 6.31 1.98
CA MET A 35 -5.05 5.19 2.48
C MET A 35 -3.58 5.58 2.60
N ASN A 36 -3.01 6.17 1.55
CA ASN A 36 -1.60 6.53 1.51
C ASN A 36 -1.21 7.70 2.40
N THR A 37 -2.09 8.68 2.60
CA THR A 37 -1.76 9.91 3.34
C THR A 37 -2.15 9.84 4.82
N ILE A 38 -3.24 9.17 5.18
CA ILE A 38 -3.83 9.24 6.52
C ILE A 38 -3.90 7.86 7.20
N HIS A 39 -4.38 6.84 6.49
CA HIS A 39 -4.77 5.58 7.13
C HIS A 39 -3.70 4.48 7.14
N ARG A 40 -2.61 4.62 6.36
CA ARG A 40 -1.58 3.59 6.18
C ARG A 40 -1.00 3.10 7.49
N ALA A 41 -0.43 3.98 8.30
CA ALA A 41 0.29 3.60 9.52
C ALA A 41 -0.58 2.78 10.48
N ARG A 42 -1.81 3.23 10.75
CA ARG A 42 -2.75 2.51 11.63
C ARG A 42 -3.21 1.17 11.04
N SER A 43 -3.34 1.10 9.72
CA SER A 43 -3.78 -0.12 9.04
C SER A 43 -2.66 -1.17 9.02
N GLU A 44 -1.42 -0.74 8.76
CA GLU A 44 -0.24 -1.59 8.81
C GLU A 44 0.03 -2.10 10.23
N GLU A 45 -0.07 -1.25 11.25
CA GLU A 45 0.07 -1.67 12.66
C GLU A 45 -0.94 -2.76 13.05
N LYS A 46 -2.19 -2.65 12.57
CA LYS A 46 -3.27 -3.58 12.92
C LYS A 46 -3.23 -4.91 12.13
N PHE A 47 -2.80 -4.87 10.87
CA PHE A 47 -2.98 -5.99 9.94
C PHE A 47 -1.68 -6.54 9.33
N SER A 48 -0.55 -5.88 9.55
CA SER A 48 0.73 -6.44 9.10
C SER A 48 1.02 -7.74 9.83
N ILE A 49 1.73 -8.62 9.14
CA ILE A 49 2.26 -9.86 9.71
C ILE A 49 3.79 -9.81 9.63
N PRO A 50 4.50 -10.46 10.56
CA PRO A 50 5.95 -10.57 10.48
C PRO A 50 6.39 -11.25 9.19
N LEU A 51 7.54 -10.83 8.65
CA LEU A 51 8.06 -11.36 7.38
C LEU A 51 8.29 -12.88 7.42
N ALA A 52 8.69 -13.42 8.58
CA ALA A 52 8.85 -14.86 8.76
C ALA A 52 7.51 -15.62 8.58
N GLU A 53 6.43 -15.13 9.20
CA GLU A 53 5.09 -15.72 9.05
C GLU A 53 4.60 -15.63 7.60
N TRP A 54 4.83 -14.48 6.95
CA TRP A 54 4.46 -14.28 5.55
C TRP A 54 5.16 -15.29 4.61
N ARG A 55 6.46 -15.53 4.82
CA ARG A 55 7.24 -16.51 4.05
C ARG A 55 6.69 -17.92 4.17
N GLU A 56 6.35 -18.33 5.38
CA GLU A 56 5.81 -19.67 5.63
C GLU A 56 4.42 -19.86 4.99
N ARG A 57 3.56 -18.84 5.05
CA ARG A 57 2.21 -18.88 4.47
C ARG A 57 2.21 -18.84 2.95
N ARG A 58 3.00 -17.95 2.34
CA ARG A 58 2.98 -17.68 0.90
C ARG A 58 3.95 -18.55 0.10
N LYS A 59 5.08 -18.97 0.72
CA LYS A 59 6.16 -19.74 0.08
C LYS A 59 6.61 -19.09 -1.25
N PRO A 60 7.12 -17.84 -1.19
CA PRO A 60 7.48 -17.10 -2.39
C PRO A 60 8.59 -17.79 -3.18
N ASP A 61 8.58 -17.60 -4.50
CA ASP A 61 9.68 -18.02 -5.36
C ASP A 61 10.92 -17.14 -5.13
N LYS A 62 12.08 -17.65 -5.54
CA LYS A 62 13.37 -16.92 -5.43
C LYS A 62 13.30 -15.51 -6.04
N MET A 63 12.62 -15.36 -7.17
CA MET A 63 12.42 -14.06 -7.83
C MET A 63 11.55 -13.10 -7.01
N GLU A 64 10.43 -13.59 -6.44
CA GLU A 64 9.58 -12.75 -5.58
C GLU A 64 10.37 -12.28 -4.35
N GLU A 65 11.15 -13.17 -3.74
CA GLU A 65 11.94 -12.84 -2.57
C GLU A 65 13.07 -11.82 -2.87
N GLU A 66 13.76 -11.97 -4.00
CA GLU A 66 14.78 -11.02 -4.46
C GLU A 66 14.17 -9.62 -4.70
N SER A 67 12.97 -9.56 -5.28
CA SER A 67 12.27 -8.29 -5.56
C SER A 67 11.87 -7.50 -4.31
N ILE A 68 11.69 -8.17 -3.18
CA ILE A 68 11.30 -7.56 -1.90
C ILE A 68 12.54 -7.15 -1.09
N THR A 69 13.59 -7.98 -1.15
CA THR A 69 14.75 -7.87 -0.26
C THR A 69 15.90 -7.06 -0.83
N THR A 70 15.99 -6.96 -2.16
CA THR A 70 17.11 -6.32 -2.84
C THR A 70 16.65 -4.97 -3.40
N PRO A 71 17.11 -3.84 -2.83
CA PRO A 71 16.83 -2.53 -3.42
C PRO A 71 17.39 -2.48 -4.85
N PHE A 72 16.63 -1.86 -5.76
CA PHE A 72 17.15 -1.57 -7.09
C PHE A 72 18.34 -0.61 -6.97
N VAL A 73 19.48 -1.02 -7.53
CA VAL A 73 20.65 -0.16 -7.67
C VAL A 73 20.73 0.19 -9.15
N ALA A 74 20.54 1.46 -9.48
CA ALA A 74 20.78 1.95 -10.83
C ALA A 74 22.26 1.68 -11.16
N GLN A 75 22.51 0.98 -12.27
CA GLN A 75 23.87 0.89 -12.79
C GLN A 75 24.17 2.25 -13.41
N ASP A 76 25.14 2.96 -12.84
CA ASP A 76 25.67 4.19 -13.44
C ASP A 76 26.28 3.81 -14.81
N GLU A 77 25.65 4.27 -15.90
CA GLU A 77 26.28 4.38 -17.23
C GLU A 77 26.97 5.75 -17.37
#